data_AF-A0A3R8QE76-F1
#
_entry.id   AF-A0A3R8QE76-F1
#
_cell.length_a   1.000
_cell.length_b   1.000
_cell.length_c   1.000
_cell.angle_alpha   90.00
_cell.angle_beta   90.00
_cell.angle_gamma   90.00
#
_symmetry.space_group_name_H-M   'P 1'
#
loop_
_entity.id
_entity.type
_entity.pdbx_description
1 polymer ?
#
loop_
_entity_poly.entity_id
_entity_poly.type
_entity_poly.pdbx_seq_one_letter_code
_entity_poly.pdbx_strand_id
1 'polypeptide(L)'
;MSRTKPWEVSDGLWERVEPLLPKEAQRDAGKQYKRRPGAGRPGVDKRKVFEAIVRVLRTGCQWNSITKGRDGVGSSSVHRYFQAWTKAGVFLELWRKGLAEYDEMEGIAWEWQSIDATQLKAPLAQEAVGPNPTDRGKNGTKINALTEGGGVPLSVFITGANVHESTTVSQLIVAKVLHQQPDGEEMDENLCADNAYTGRADLIRALGYIPHICPRRQEAEALKHQPGFKARRWVVERFFSWLKRSRKILVRYEKSLLSYWGLVCLACSLISLQRSDII
;
A
#
# COMPACT_ATOMS: atom_id res chain seq x y z
N MET A 1 -26.65 6.71 -9.93
CA MET A 1 -26.11 6.71 -8.56
C MET A 1 -25.10 7.86 -8.44
N SER A 2 -25.16 8.69 -7.40
CA SER A 2 -24.14 9.74 -7.22
C SER A 2 -22.78 9.06 -7.00
N ARG A 3 -21.72 9.53 -7.66
CA ARG A 3 -20.37 9.04 -7.39
C ARG A 3 -20.02 9.42 -5.95
N THR A 4 -19.95 8.44 -5.06
CA THR A 4 -19.37 8.58 -3.72
C THR A 4 -18.00 9.24 -3.87
N LYS A 5 -17.73 10.28 -3.06
CA LYS A 5 -16.45 10.99 -3.20
C LYS A 5 -15.33 10.02 -2.84
N PRO A 6 -14.16 10.09 -3.49
CA PRO A 6 -13.09 9.12 -3.28
C PRO A 6 -12.48 9.13 -1.86
N TRP A 7 -12.96 10.00 -0.97
CA TRP A 7 -12.56 10.12 0.45
C TRP A 7 -13.70 9.85 1.43
N GLU A 8 -14.88 9.45 0.95
CA GLU A 8 -16.01 9.00 1.78
C GLU A 8 -15.88 7.49 2.01
N VAL A 9 -16.20 7.04 3.23
CA VAL A 9 -16.14 5.63 3.64
C VAL A 9 -17.55 5.06 3.52
N SER A 10 -17.73 4.12 2.59
CA SER A 10 -18.97 3.36 2.46
C SER A 10 -19.20 2.45 3.66
N ASP A 11 -20.45 2.05 3.88
CA ASP A 11 -20.78 1.07 4.93
C ASP A 11 -20.05 -0.26 4.70
N GLY A 12 -20.01 -0.74 3.45
CA GLY A 12 -19.28 -1.97 3.10
C GLY A 12 -17.78 -1.92 3.36
N LEU A 13 -17.13 -0.75 3.20
CA LEU A 13 -15.74 -0.58 3.62
C LEU A 13 -15.62 -0.61 5.15
N TRP A 14 -16.54 0.05 5.86
CA TRP A 14 -16.52 0.11 7.32
C TRP A 14 -16.72 -1.28 7.96
N GLU A 15 -17.63 -2.10 7.44
CA GLU A 15 -17.88 -3.47 7.89
C GLU A 15 -16.62 -4.36 7.85
N ARG A 16 -15.70 -4.10 6.92
CA ARG A 16 -14.41 -4.81 6.81
C ARG A 16 -13.38 -4.29 7.81
N VAL A 17 -13.42 -2.99 8.11
CA VAL A 17 -12.45 -2.31 8.97
C VAL A 17 -12.77 -2.53 10.45
N GLU A 18 -14.03 -2.39 10.84
CA GLU A 18 -14.47 -2.43 12.23
C GLU A 18 -14.00 -3.68 12.99
N PRO A 19 -14.11 -4.90 12.44
CA PRO A 19 -13.65 -6.12 13.12
C PRO A 19 -12.13 -6.19 13.32
N LEU A 20 -11.35 -5.43 12.54
CA LEU A 20 -9.89 -5.40 12.61
C LEU A 20 -9.38 -4.46 13.70
N LEU A 21 -10.23 -3.58 14.21
CA LEU A 21 -9.81 -2.59 15.20
C LEU A 21 -9.47 -3.29 16.52
N PRO A 22 -8.37 -2.90 17.19
CA PRO A 22 -8.04 -3.44 18.49
C PRO A 22 -9.22 -3.31 19.45
N LYS A 23 -9.62 -4.44 20.05
CA LYS A 23 -10.61 -4.44 21.13
C LYS A 23 -10.05 -3.59 22.25
N GLU A 24 -10.82 -2.59 22.70
CA GLU A 24 -10.42 -1.84 23.89
C GLU A 24 -10.34 -2.83 25.05
N ALA A 25 -9.33 -2.68 25.91
CA ALA A 25 -9.24 -3.47 27.12
C ALA A 25 -10.58 -3.35 27.85
N GLN A 26 -11.33 -4.45 27.91
CA GLN A 26 -12.58 -4.48 28.64
C GLN A 26 -12.25 -4.08 30.07
N ARG A 27 -13.02 -3.13 30.60
CA ARG A 27 -12.94 -2.80 32.02
C ARG A 27 -13.23 -4.08 32.79
N ASP A 28 -12.32 -4.47 33.68
CA ASP A 28 -12.52 -5.63 34.55
C ASP A 28 -13.85 -5.44 35.30
N ALA A 29 -14.79 -6.36 35.10
CA ALA A 29 -16.10 -6.31 35.75
C ALA A 29 -15.99 -6.31 37.28
N GLY A 30 -14.88 -6.84 37.83
CA GLY A 30 -14.57 -6.85 39.26
C GLY A 30 -13.84 -5.62 39.78
N LYS A 31 -13.43 -4.65 38.94
CA LYS A 31 -12.76 -3.43 39.40
C LYS A 31 -13.75 -2.27 39.48
N GLN A 32 -13.88 -1.70 40.68
CA GLN A 32 -14.65 -0.47 40.87
C GLN A 32 -13.81 0.74 40.42
N TYR A 33 -14.07 1.22 39.21
CA TYR A 33 -13.38 2.40 38.66
C TYR A 33 -13.93 3.68 39.29
N LYS A 34 -13.18 4.31 40.21
CA LYS A 34 -13.48 5.67 40.69
C LYS A 34 -13.21 6.67 39.57
N ARG A 35 -14.28 7.23 38.96
CA ARG A 35 -14.16 8.39 38.06
C ARG A 35 -13.71 9.59 38.89
N ARG A 36 -12.53 10.14 38.62
CA ARG A 36 -12.16 11.47 39.14
C ARG A 36 -13.09 12.52 38.51
N PRO A 37 -13.50 13.59 39.22
CA PRO A 37 -14.20 14.71 38.60
C PRO A 37 -13.36 15.26 37.43
N GLY A 38 -13.92 15.31 36.22
CA GLY A 38 -13.19 15.66 34.99
C GLY A 38 -12.50 14.50 34.25
N ALA A 39 -12.53 13.28 34.79
CA ALA A 39 -11.96 12.10 34.11
C ALA A 39 -12.98 11.39 33.22
N GLY A 40 -12.78 11.52 31.91
CA GLY A 40 -13.39 10.68 30.88
C GLY A 40 -14.09 11.49 29.81
N ARG A 41 -13.33 11.98 28.82
CA ARG A 41 -13.95 12.41 27.56
C ARG A 41 -14.64 11.18 26.94
N PRO A 42 -15.86 11.31 26.39
CA PRO A 42 -16.53 10.20 25.70
C PRO A 42 -15.60 9.53 24.70
N GLY A 43 -15.77 8.22 24.52
CA GLY A 43 -15.05 7.46 23.50
C GLY A 43 -15.19 8.15 22.14
N VAL A 44 -14.10 8.18 21.38
CA VAL A 44 -14.10 8.78 20.05
C VAL A 44 -14.76 7.78 19.11
N ASP A 45 -15.69 8.25 18.27
CA ASP A 45 -16.26 7.44 17.20
C ASP A 45 -15.15 6.96 16.25
N LYS A 46 -14.93 5.64 16.22
CA LYS A 46 -13.87 5.00 15.45
C LYS A 46 -14.12 5.12 13.94
N ARG A 47 -15.38 5.15 13.51
CA ARG A 47 -15.72 5.36 12.10
C ARG A 47 -15.32 6.75 11.65
N LYS A 48 -15.63 7.77 12.46
CA LYS A 48 -15.20 9.16 12.18
C LYS A 48 -13.67 9.30 12.17
N VAL A 49 -12.97 8.58 13.04
CA VAL A 49 -11.50 8.50 13.00
C VAL A 49 -11.02 7.91 11.67
N PHE A 50 -11.57 6.78 11.25
CA PHE A 50 -11.18 6.14 10.00
C PHE A 50 -11.50 7.00 8.77
N GLU A 51 -12.70 7.60 8.70
CA GLU A 51 -13.09 8.59 7.69
C GLU A 51 -12.08 9.74 7.59
N ALA A 52 -11.64 10.28 8.73
CA ALA A 52 -10.63 11.33 8.76
C ALA A 52 -9.25 10.85 8.25
N ILE A 53 -8.85 9.61 8.56
CA ILE A 53 -7.60 9.00 8.05
C ILE A 53 -7.68 8.84 6.53
N VAL A 54 -8.78 8.32 6.00
CA VAL A 54 -9.01 8.17 4.55
C VAL A 54 -9.00 9.54 3.87
N ARG A 55 -9.61 10.57 4.48
CA ARG A 55 -9.53 11.95 3.98
C ARG A 55 -8.09 12.44 3.91
N VAL A 56 -7.29 12.24 4.95
CA VAL A 56 -5.86 12.62 4.96
C VAL A 56 -5.12 11.90 3.83
N LEU A 57 -5.31 10.58 3.69
CA LEU A 57 -4.67 9.77 2.65
C LEU A 57 -5.00 10.28 1.23
N ARG A 58 -6.28 10.48 0.94
CA ARG A 58 -6.78 10.78 -0.42
C ARG A 58 -6.55 12.23 -0.82
N THR A 59 -6.76 13.17 0.10
CA THR A 59 -6.59 14.60 -0.20
C THR A 59 -5.16 15.10 -0.02
N GLY A 60 -4.36 14.41 0.80
CA GLY A 60 -3.00 14.86 1.16
C GLY A 60 -2.99 15.99 2.18
N CYS A 61 -4.14 16.33 2.78
CA CYS A 61 -4.21 17.40 3.77
C CYS A 61 -3.35 17.08 5.02
N GLN A 62 -2.91 18.13 5.71
CA GLN A 62 -2.13 17.96 6.94
C GLN A 62 -3.00 17.36 8.06
N TRP A 63 -2.41 16.58 8.96
CA TRP A 63 -3.12 16.01 10.11
C TRP A 63 -3.80 17.11 10.96
N ASN A 64 -3.17 18.27 11.11
CA ASN A 64 -3.72 19.42 11.86
C ASN A 64 -4.90 20.12 11.16
N SER A 65 -5.19 19.80 9.90
CA SER A 65 -6.37 20.31 9.19
C SER A 65 -7.65 19.52 9.50
N ILE A 66 -7.55 18.47 10.32
CA ILE A 66 -8.71 17.74 10.85
C ILE A 66 -9.29 18.53 12.03
N THR A 67 -10.57 18.88 11.95
CA THR A 67 -11.25 19.68 12.98
C THR A 67 -12.52 18.99 13.45
N LYS A 68 -12.86 19.16 14.73
CA LYS A 68 -14.09 18.59 15.29
C LYS A 68 -15.35 19.09 14.59
N GLY A 69 -15.38 20.37 14.21
CA GLY A 69 -16.54 20.97 13.55
C GLY A 69 -16.82 20.36 12.17
N ARG A 70 -15.79 19.93 11.45
CA ARG A 70 -15.93 19.33 10.11
C ARG A 70 -16.00 17.81 10.16
N ASP A 71 -15.09 17.19 10.91
CA ASP A 71 -14.82 15.76 10.86
C ASP A 71 -15.46 15.01 12.05
N GLY A 72 -16.05 15.71 13.03
CA GLY A 72 -16.56 15.14 14.28
C GLY A 72 -15.47 14.70 15.27
N VAL A 73 -14.20 14.71 14.84
CA VAL A 73 -13.04 14.25 15.62
C VAL A 73 -11.89 15.27 15.54
N GLY A 74 -11.07 15.31 16.60
CA GLY A 74 -9.91 16.22 16.63
C GLY A 74 -8.66 15.57 16.06
N SER A 75 -7.83 16.36 15.37
CA SER A 75 -6.55 15.94 14.76
C SER A 75 -5.67 15.08 15.67
N SER A 76 -5.48 15.46 16.93
CA SER A 76 -4.65 14.71 17.89
C SER A 76 -5.19 13.31 18.16
N SER A 77 -6.53 13.15 18.20
CA SER A 77 -7.15 11.84 18.38
C SER A 77 -6.97 10.98 17.14
N VAL A 78 -7.21 11.56 15.95
CA VAL A 78 -7.06 10.85 14.68
C VAL A 78 -5.62 10.34 14.50
N HIS A 79 -4.62 11.21 14.71
CA HIS A 79 -3.22 10.80 14.59
C HIS A 79 -2.83 9.73 15.62
N ARG A 80 -3.32 9.84 16.86
CA ARG A 80 -3.06 8.81 17.90
C ARG A 80 -3.65 7.46 17.51
N TYR A 81 -4.90 7.41 17.06
CA TYR A 81 -5.52 6.18 16.59
C TYR A 81 -4.82 5.63 15.35
N PHE A 82 -4.46 6.49 14.38
CA PHE A 82 -3.70 6.10 13.21
C PHE A 82 -2.39 5.39 13.60
N GLN A 83 -1.61 5.95 14.52
CA GLN A 83 -0.37 5.33 15.01
C GLN A 83 -0.63 4.01 15.73
N ALA A 84 -1.65 3.97 16.60
CA ALA A 84 -2.01 2.76 17.33
C ALA A 84 -2.46 1.62 16.40
N TRP A 85 -3.32 1.92 15.43
CA TRP A 85 -3.83 0.98 14.44
C TRP A 85 -2.73 0.52 13.48
N THR A 86 -1.83 1.42 13.09
CA THR A 86 -0.65 1.05 12.30
C THR A 86 0.24 0.08 13.07
N LYS A 87 0.53 0.36 14.34
CA LYS A 87 1.34 -0.52 15.20
C LYS A 87 0.66 -1.87 15.43
N ALA A 88 -0.67 -1.89 15.52
CA ALA A 88 -1.46 -3.11 15.66
C ALA A 88 -1.66 -3.88 14.34
N GLY A 89 -1.13 -3.38 13.21
CA GLY A 89 -1.24 -4.07 11.91
C GLY A 89 -2.59 -3.95 11.22
N VAL A 90 -3.50 -3.09 11.68
CA VAL A 90 -4.87 -2.95 11.15
C VAL A 90 -4.89 -2.74 9.63
N PHE A 91 -4.05 -1.84 9.13
CA PHE A 91 -4.03 -1.52 7.69
C PHE A 91 -3.39 -2.62 6.85
N LEU A 92 -2.43 -3.35 7.42
CA LEU A 92 -1.83 -4.51 6.75
C LEU A 92 -2.84 -5.65 6.66
N GLU A 93 -3.57 -5.90 7.74
CA GLU A 93 -4.63 -6.91 7.78
C GLU A 93 -5.79 -6.55 6.86
N LEU A 94 -6.16 -5.27 6.78
CA LEU A 94 -7.16 -4.78 5.83
C LEU A 94 -6.72 -5.01 4.38
N TRP A 95 -5.44 -4.81 4.07
CA TRP A 95 -4.89 -5.12 2.76
C TRP A 95 -4.92 -6.63 2.48
N ARG A 96 -4.52 -7.46 3.45
CA ARG A 96 -4.60 -8.92 3.33
C ARG A 96 -6.01 -9.42 3.03
N LYS A 97 -7.01 -8.94 3.79
CA LYS A 97 -8.41 -9.26 3.53
C LYS A 97 -8.89 -8.76 2.18
N GLY A 98 -8.54 -7.52 1.82
CA GLY A 98 -8.90 -6.96 0.51
C GLY A 98 -8.30 -7.76 -0.66
N LEU A 99 -7.12 -8.35 -0.51
CA LEU A 99 -6.55 -9.26 -1.50
C LEU A 99 -7.25 -10.61 -1.53
N ALA A 100 -7.56 -11.20 -0.38
CA ALA A 100 -8.30 -12.47 -0.32
C ALA A 100 -9.68 -12.33 -0.98
N GLU A 101 -10.41 -11.26 -0.69
CA GLU A 101 -11.70 -10.99 -1.32
C GLU A 101 -11.56 -10.70 -2.82
N TYR A 102 -10.46 -10.06 -3.25
CA TYR A 102 -10.18 -9.89 -4.67
C TYR A 102 -9.94 -11.23 -5.37
N ASP A 103 -9.18 -12.12 -4.73
CA ASP A 103 -8.92 -13.47 -5.24
C ASP A 103 -10.21 -14.31 -5.34
N GLU A 104 -11.09 -14.22 -4.34
CA GLU A 104 -12.40 -14.91 -4.36
C GLU A 104 -13.32 -14.42 -5.48
N MET A 105 -13.30 -13.11 -5.79
CA MET A 105 -14.24 -12.49 -6.73
C MET A 105 -13.74 -12.47 -8.18
N GLU A 106 -12.46 -12.11 -8.37
CA GLU A 106 -11.85 -11.87 -9.67
C GLU A 106 -10.74 -12.88 -10.01
N GLY A 107 -10.16 -13.53 -8.98
CA GLY A 107 -8.96 -14.35 -9.10
C GLY A 107 -7.68 -13.52 -9.22
N ILE A 108 -6.62 -13.96 -8.56
CA ILE A 108 -5.29 -13.39 -8.75
C ILE A 108 -4.64 -13.98 -10.01
N ALA A 109 -4.23 -13.11 -10.94
CA ALA A 109 -3.50 -13.52 -12.14
C ALA A 109 -2.03 -13.82 -11.82
N TRP A 110 -1.77 -14.98 -11.23
CA TRP A 110 -0.44 -15.43 -10.77
C TRP A 110 0.56 -15.68 -11.91
N GLU A 111 0.07 -16.07 -13.10
CA GLU A 111 0.90 -16.41 -14.27
C GLU A 111 1.86 -15.27 -14.63
N TRP A 112 1.41 -14.02 -14.53
CA TRP A 112 2.19 -12.85 -14.92
C TRP A 112 2.22 -11.82 -13.81
N GLN A 113 3.38 -11.69 -13.18
CA GLN A 113 3.63 -10.70 -12.13
C GLN A 113 4.62 -9.65 -12.64
N SER A 114 4.53 -8.44 -12.08
CA SER A 114 5.42 -7.33 -12.45
C SER A 114 6.03 -6.67 -11.22
N ILE A 115 7.34 -6.43 -11.29
CA ILE A 115 8.13 -5.72 -10.28
C ILE A 115 8.70 -4.43 -10.85
N ASP A 116 8.56 -3.35 -10.09
CA ASP A 116 9.18 -2.07 -10.38
C ASP A 116 9.21 -1.22 -9.10
N ALA A 117 9.78 -0.03 -9.18
CA ALA A 117 9.83 0.90 -8.07
C ALA A 117 9.56 2.35 -8.49
N THR A 118 8.91 3.10 -7.61
CA THR A 118 8.73 4.55 -7.78
C THR A 118 9.48 5.33 -6.71
N GLN A 119 10.23 6.36 -7.13
CA GLN A 119 10.86 7.32 -6.23
C GLN A 119 9.90 8.46 -5.87
N LEU A 120 9.97 8.92 -4.62
CA LEU A 120 9.13 9.98 -4.06
C LEU A 120 9.98 10.91 -3.18
N LYS A 121 9.60 12.19 -3.13
CA LYS A 121 10.26 13.16 -2.25
C LYS A 121 9.90 12.88 -0.79
N ALA A 122 10.88 12.97 0.10
CA ALA A 122 10.71 12.65 1.51
C ALA A 122 11.39 13.69 2.41
N PRO A 123 10.96 14.97 2.36
CA PRO A 123 11.69 16.08 2.97
C PRO A 123 11.82 16.01 4.50
N LEU A 124 10.89 15.33 5.18
CA LEU A 124 10.88 15.21 6.65
C LEU A 124 11.17 13.79 7.15
N ALA A 125 11.37 12.83 6.25
CA ALA A 125 11.58 11.44 6.62
C ALA A 125 12.91 11.26 7.36
N GLN A 126 12.90 10.38 8.37
CA GLN A 126 14.06 10.05 9.18
C GLN A 126 14.52 8.60 8.97
N GLU A 127 13.64 7.74 8.44
CA GLU A 127 13.86 6.30 8.27
C GLU A 127 13.58 5.89 6.82
N ALA A 128 14.33 4.93 6.27
CA ALA A 128 14.24 4.49 4.86
C ALA A 128 14.20 5.67 3.88
N VAL A 129 15.18 6.56 4.04
CA VAL A 129 15.37 7.80 3.27
C VAL A 129 16.82 7.87 2.83
N GLY A 130 17.07 8.47 1.67
CA GLY A 130 18.42 8.73 1.21
C GLY A 130 18.46 9.74 0.07
N PRO A 131 19.67 10.17 -0.34
CA PRO A 131 19.82 11.16 -1.40
C PRO A 131 19.26 10.63 -2.71
N ASN A 132 18.32 11.37 -3.30
CA ASN A 132 17.73 10.98 -4.57
C ASN A 132 18.68 11.35 -5.73
N PRO A 133 19.18 10.36 -6.50
CA PRO A 133 20.07 10.62 -7.63
C PRO A 133 19.43 11.49 -8.72
N THR A 134 18.10 11.53 -8.82
CA THR A 134 17.36 12.27 -9.85
C THR A 134 16.85 13.64 -9.38
N ASP A 135 16.94 13.96 -8.08
CA ASP A 135 16.47 15.24 -7.50
C ASP A 135 17.60 15.94 -6.73
N ARG A 136 18.79 16.03 -7.36
CA ARG A 136 19.98 16.74 -6.85
C ARG A 136 20.38 16.32 -5.43
N GLY A 137 20.23 15.04 -5.10
CA GLY A 137 20.58 14.50 -3.79
C GLY A 137 19.62 14.86 -2.66
N LYS A 138 18.45 15.47 -2.94
CA LYS A 138 17.43 15.72 -1.92
C LYS A 138 16.92 14.41 -1.32
N ASN A 139 16.49 14.46 -0.07
CA ASN A 139 15.92 13.32 0.63
C ASN A 139 14.71 12.75 -0.12
N GLY A 140 14.82 11.47 -0.46
CA GLY A 140 13.78 10.70 -1.13
C GLY A 140 13.63 9.31 -0.53
N THR A 141 12.46 8.73 -0.78
CA THR A 141 12.14 7.34 -0.49
C THR A 141 11.73 6.65 -1.78
N LYS A 142 11.81 5.33 -1.81
CA LYS A 142 11.40 4.52 -2.94
C LYS A 142 10.41 3.48 -2.47
N ILE A 143 9.29 3.35 -3.19
CA ILE A 143 8.31 2.28 -3.01
C ILE A 143 8.58 1.26 -4.09
N ASN A 144 9.08 0.09 -3.71
CA ASN A 144 9.25 -1.07 -4.58
C ASN A 144 7.99 -1.92 -4.43
N ALA A 145 7.44 -2.44 -5.52
CA ALA A 145 6.18 -3.18 -5.48
C ALA A 145 6.22 -4.41 -6.40
N LEU A 146 5.54 -5.46 -5.97
CA LEU A 146 5.20 -6.63 -6.78
C LEU A 146 3.68 -6.62 -6.99
N THR A 147 3.25 -6.78 -8.23
CA THR A 147 1.83 -6.79 -8.63
C THR A 147 1.50 -8.04 -9.43
N GLU A 148 0.25 -8.49 -9.32
CA GLU A 148 -0.32 -9.50 -10.23
C GLU A 148 -0.66 -8.89 -11.60
N GLY A 149 -1.09 -9.70 -12.57
CA GLY A 149 -1.28 -9.32 -13.97
C GLY A 149 -2.28 -8.18 -14.22
N GLY A 150 -3.22 -7.95 -13.33
CA GLY A 150 -4.19 -6.84 -13.33
C GLY A 150 -3.69 -5.55 -12.65
N GLY A 151 -2.57 -5.60 -11.94
CA GLY A 151 -1.95 -4.47 -11.23
C GLY A 151 -2.35 -4.35 -9.75
N VAL A 152 -3.03 -5.34 -9.18
CA VAL A 152 -3.29 -5.38 -7.73
C VAL A 152 -1.98 -5.70 -7.00
N PRO A 153 -1.63 -4.95 -5.92
CA PRO A 153 -0.35 -5.13 -5.24
C PRO A 153 -0.34 -6.40 -4.38
N LEU A 154 0.62 -7.30 -4.63
CA LEU A 154 0.87 -8.50 -3.84
C LEU A 154 1.82 -8.22 -2.68
N SER A 155 2.82 -7.36 -2.90
CA SER A 155 3.74 -6.91 -1.85
C SER A 155 4.32 -5.53 -2.15
N VAL A 156 4.76 -4.85 -1.10
CA VAL A 156 5.39 -3.53 -1.19
C VAL A 156 6.54 -3.46 -0.18
N PHE A 157 7.66 -2.87 -0.59
CA PHE A 157 8.83 -2.67 0.26
C PHE A 157 9.39 -1.26 0.09
N ILE A 158 9.67 -0.58 1.20
CA ILE A 158 10.07 0.84 1.21
C ILE A 158 11.56 0.95 1.51
N THR A 159 12.29 1.67 0.68
CA THR A 159 13.74 1.91 0.82
C THR A 159 14.09 3.39 0.70
N GLY A 160 15.34 3.75 0.99
CA GLY A 160 15.87 5.07 0.60
C GLY A 160 15.95 5.21 -0.92
N ALA A 161 15.88 6.44 -1.44
CA ALA A 161 15.90 6.69 -2.89
C ALA A 161 17.22 6.29 -3.57
N ASN A 162 18.32 6.22 -2.81
CA ASN A 162 19.66 5.78 -3.25
C ASN A 162 19.80 4.25 -3.33
N VAL A 163 18.85 3.48 -2.78
CA VAL A 163 18.89 2.02 -2.82
C VAL A 163 18.49 1.55 -4.22
N HIS A 164 19.31 0.68 -4.80
CA HIS A 164 19.04 0.08 -6.10
C HIS A 164 17.85 -0.88 -6.00
N GLU A 165 16.80 -0.72 -6.81
CA GLU A 165 15.57 -1.52 -6.65
C GLU A 165 15.79 -3.02 -6.85
N SER A 166 16.78 -3.40 -7.66
CA SER A 166 17.14 -4.81 -7.87
C SER A 166 17.60 -5.54 -6.61
N THR A 167 17.93 -4.85 -5.51
CA THR A 167 18.26 -5.50 -4.23
C THR A 167 17.02 -5.91 -3.42
N THR A 168 15.82 -5.49 -3.83
CA THR A 168 14.55 -5.69 -3.09
C THR A 168 13.73 -6.89 -3.59
N VAL A 169 14.21 -7.59 -4.63
CA VAL A 169 13.51 -8.71 -5.28
C VAL A 169 13.12 -9.79 -4.27
N SER A 170 14.08 -10.25 -3.45
CA SER A 170 13.83 -11.29 -2.46
C SER A 170 12.83 -10.84 -1.41
N GLN A 171 12.94 -9.60 -0.92
CA GLN A 171 12.03 -9.04 0.07
C GLN A 171 10.60 -8.98 -0.48
N LEU A 172 10.43 -8.60 -1.74
CA LEU A 172 9.11 -8.50 -2.37
C LEU A 172 8.47 -9.87 -2.60
N ILE A 173 9.23 -10.86 -3.05
CA ILE A 173 8.70 -12.21 -3.28
C ILE A 173 8.35 -12.90 -1.94
N VAL A 174 9.20 -12.74 -0.92
CA VAL A 174 8.95 -13.35 0.41
C VAL A 174 7.84 -12.63 1.17
N ALA A 175 7.66 -11.31 0.97
CA ALA A 175 6.66 -10.53 1.69
C ALA A 175 5.30 -10.44 0.98
N LYS A 176 4.99 -11.36 0.04
CA LYS A 176 3.65 -11.45 -0.54
C LYS A 176 2.62 -11.53 0.60
N VAL A 177 1.63 -10.66 0.55
CA VAL A 177 0.60 -10.59 1.60
C VAL A 177 -0.34 -11.81 1.55
N LEU A 178 -0.45 -12.42 0.36
CA LEU A 178 -1.13 -13.68 0.12
C LEU A 178 -0.18 -14.63 -0.63
N HIS A 179 -0.06 -15.87 -0.14
CA HIS A 179 0.84 -16.90 -0.67
C HIS A 179 0.02 -18.12 -1.11
N GLN A 180 -0.92 -17.98 -2.04
CA GLN A 180 -1.66 -19.15 -2.52
C GLN A 180 -1.88 -19.07 -4.02
N GLN A 181 -1.14 -19.91 -4.74
CA GLN A 181 -1.62 -20.43 -6.02
C GLN A 181 -2.83 -21.34 -5.71
N PRO A 182 -3.81 -21.45 -6.62
CA PRO A 182 -4.86 -22.46 -6.50
C PRO A 182 -4.23 -23.85 -6.33
N ASP A 183 -4.72 -24.62 -5.35
CA ASP A 183 -4.24 -25.99 -5.12
C ASP A 183 -4.43 -26.84 -6.39
N GLY A 184 -3.32 -27.34 -6.96
CA GLY A 184 -3.34 -28.39 -7.98
C GLY A 184 -2.92 -28.02 -9.40
N GLU A 185 -2.60 -26.76 -9.69
CA GLU A 185 -2.06 -26.37 -11.00
C GLU A 185 -0.59 -25.95 -10.88
N GLU A 186 0.33 -26.76 -11.43
CA GLU A 186 1.69 -26.31 -11.72
C GLU A 186 1.60 -25.20 -12.77
N MET A 187 1.70 -23.95 -12.33
CA MET A 187 1.71 -22.79 -13.21
C MET A 187 3.03 -22.05 -13.09
N ASP A 188 3.61 -21.78 -14.27
CA ASP A 188 4.80 -20.95 -14.39
C ASP A 188 4.51 -19.52 -13.92
N GLU A 189 5.15 -19.10 -12.82
CA GLU A 189 5.11 -17.71 -12.38
C GLU A 189 6.14 -16.88 -13.17
N ASN A 190 5.67 -16.06 -14.11
CA ASN A 190 6.50 -15.17 -14.89
C ASN A 190 6.70 -13.83 -14.16
N LEU A 191 7.95 -13.38 -14.02
CA LEU A 191 8.27 -12.09 -13.40
C LEU A 191 8.79 -11.09 -14.43
N CYS A 192 7.95 -10.13 -14.79
CA CYS A 192 8.31 -8.99 -15.61
C CYS A 192 9.06 -7.94 -14.79
N ALA A 193 10.29 -7.64 -15.18
CA ALA A 193 11.11 -6.62 -14.53
C ALA A 193 11.80 -5.73 -15.57
N ASP A 194 12.16 -4.51 -15.15
CA ASP A 194 12.89 -3.58 -16.00
C ASP A 194 14.37 -3.99 -16.20
N ASN A 195 15.07 -3.33 -17.12
CA ASN A 195 16.47 -3.62 -17.42
C ASN A 195 17.43 -3.33 -16.25
N ALA A 196 17.04 -2.59 -15.20
CA ALA A 196 17.85 -2.46 -14.00
C ALA A 196 17.94 -3.78 -13.21
N TYR A 197 17.08 -4.77 -13.50
CA TYR A 197 17.11 -6.10 -12.89
C TYR A 197 17.95 -7.13 -13.64
N THR A 198 18.60 -6.81 -14.76
CA THR A 198 19.33 -7.79 -15.61
C THR A 198 20.31 -8.69 -14.83
N GLY A 199 20.96 -8.17 -13.78
CA GLY A 199 21.83 -8.96 -12.89
C GLY A 199 21.12 -9.84 -11.84
N ARG A 200 19.80 -10.00 -11.91
CA ARG A 200 18.97 -10.74 -10.94
C ARG A 200 18.24 -11.94 -11.52
N ALA A 201 18.45 -12.28 -12.79
CA ALA A 201 17.78 -13.42 -13.42
C ALA A 201 17.97 -14.73 -12.63
N ASP A 202 19.18 -15.03 -12.16
CA ASP A 202 19.46 -16.25 -11.39
C ASP A 202 18.80 -16.23 -10.01
N LEU A 203 18.74 -15.06 -9.37
CA LEU A 203 18.02 -14.89 -8.11
C LEU A 203 16.51 -15.10 -8.32
N ILE A 204 15.95 -14.58 -9.40
CA ILE A 204 14.53 -14.73 -9.74
C ILE A 204 14.21 -16.21 -9.97
N ARG A 205 15.06 -16.94 -10.72
CA ARG A 205 14.93 -18.40 -10.91
C ARG A 205 15.03 -19.16 -9.60
N ALA A 206 16.00 -18.81 -8.74
CA ALA A 206 16.15 -19.45 -7.43
C ALA A 206 14.96 -19.22 -6.49
N LEU A 207 14.15 -18.18 -6.74
CA LEU A 207 12.92 -17.89 -6.03
C LEU A 207 11.67 -18.50 -6.68
N GLY A 208 11.84 -19.35 -7.70
CA GLY A 208 10.75 -20.10 -8.35
C GLY A 208 10.09 -19.39 -9.54
N TYR A 209 10.67 -18.30 -10.05
CA TYR A 209 10.09 -17.51 -11.14
C TYR A 209 10.84 -17.65 -12.46
N ILE A 210 10.11 -17.47 -13.57
CA ILE A 210 10.70 -17.28 -14.88
C ILE A 210 10.97 -15.78 -15.10
N PRO A 211 12.25 -15.34 -15.21
CA PRO A 211 12.57 -13.92 -15.37
C PRO A 211 12.29 -13.44 -16.79
N HIS A 212 11.43 -12.42 -16.91
CA HIS A 212 11.16 -11.67 -18.14
C HIS A 212 11.77 -10.27 -18.03
N ILE A 213 13.06 -10.19 -18.31
CA ILE A 213 13.83 -8.93 -18.27
C ILE A 213 14.16 -8.54 -19.70
N CYS A 214 13.42 -7.57 -20.24
CA CYS A 214 13.63 -7.10 -21.60
C CYS A 214 14.60 -5.91 -21.62
N PRO A 215 15.77 -6.03 -22.29
CA PRO A 215 16.65 -4.89 -22.50
C PRO A 215 15.99 -3.81 -23.36
N ARG A 216 16.27 -2.54 -23.07
CA ARG A 216 15.71 -1.38 -23.80
C ARG A 216 15.88 -1.45 -25.32
N ARG A 217 17.00 -2.04 -25.81
CA ARG A 217 17.24 -2.22 -27.25
C ARG A 217 16.26 -3.21 -27.88
N GLN A 218 16.03 -4.35 -27.24
CA GLN A 218 15.10 -5.37 -27.73
C GLN A 218 13.66 -4.83 -27.72
N GLU A 219 13.28 -4.06 -26.72
CA GLU A 219 11.97 -3.39 -26.69
C GLU A 219 11.79 -2.39 -27.84
N ALA A 220 12.82 -1.58 -28.12
CA ALA A 220 12.80 -0.63 -29.23
C ALA A 220 12.76 -1.32 -30.60
N GLU A 221 13.37 -2.49 -30.74
CA GLU A 221 13.28 -3.32 -31.94
C GLU A 221 11.90 -3.97 -32.07
N ALA A 222 11.37 -4.57 -31.00
CA ALA A 222 10.03 -5.16 -30.98
C ALA A 222 8.94 -4.14 -31.37
N LEU A 223 9.04 -2.89 -30.90
CA LEU A 223 8.13 -1.81 -31.28
C LEU A 223 8.17 -1.45 -32.78
N LYS A 224 9.31 -1.64 -33.45
CA LYS A 224 9.43 -1.43 -34.91
C LYS A 224 8.79 -2.56 -35.71
N HIS A 225 8.84 -3.78 -35.19
CA HIS A 225 8.34 -4.98 -35.88
C HIS A 225 6.90 -5.35 -35.51
N GLN A 226 6.43 -4.95 -34.33
CA GLN A 226 5.08 -5.16 -33.83
C GLN A 226 4.49 -3.84 -33.31
N PRO A 227 3.77 -3.09 -34.18
CA PRO A 227 3.03 -1.91 -33.75
C PRO A 227 2.07 -2.26 -32.61
N GLY A 228 2.24 -1.64 -31.45
CA GLY A 228 1.42 -1.88 -30.26
C GLY A 228 2.02 -2.87 -29.24
N PHE A 229 3.22 -3.42 -29.48
CA PHE A 229 3.93 -4.20 -28.47
C PHE A 229 4.09 -3.40 -27.17
N LYS A 230 3.61 -3.94 -26.06
CA LYS A 230 3.81 -3.38 -24.72
C LYS A 230 4.36 -4.48 -23.84
N ALA A 231 5.59 -4.32 -23.37
CA ALA A 231 6.11 -5.17 -22.29
C ALA A 231 5.14 -5.12 -21.11
N ARG A 232 4.78 -6.28 -20.53
CA ARG A 232 3.78 -6.37 -19.45
C ARG A 232 4.14 -5.58 -18.18
N ARG A 233 5.35 -5.01 -18.11
CA ARG A 233 5.82 -4.05 -17.08
C ARG A 233 4.86 -2.87 -16.86
N TRP A 234 4.06 -2.46 -17.84
CA TRP A 234 3.11 -1.36 -17.66
C TRP A 234 2.10 -1.63 -16.53
N VAL A 235 1.88 -2.90 -16.14
CA VAL A 235 0.96 -3.31 -15.07
C VAL A 235 1.35 -2.72 -13.71
N VAL A 236 2.63 -2.81 -13.32
CA VAL A 236 3.10 -2.22 -12.06
C VAL A 236 3.18 -0.69 -12.13
N GLU A 237 3.44 -0.12 -13.31
CA GLU A 237 3.34 1.33 -13.51
C GLU A 237 1.91 1.85 -13.32
N ARG A 238 0.91 1.07 -13.76
CA ARG A 238 -0.51 1.36 -13.53
C ARG A 238 -0.83 1.33 -12.05
N PHE A 239 -0.32 0.33 -11.30
CA PHE A 239 -0.41 0.32 -9.84
C PHE A 239 0.15 1.60 -9.22
N PHE A 240 1.35 2.03 -9.62
CA PHE A 240 1.91 3.28 -9.10
C PHE A 240 1.07 4.50 -9.44
N SER A 241 0.44 4.54 -10.62
CA SER A 241 -0.51 5.59 -10.98
C SER A 241 -1.70 5.62 -10.02
N TRP A 242 -2.24 4.45 -9.64
CA TRP A 242 -3.32 4.34 -8.65
C TRP A 242 -2.88 4.74 -7.26
N LEU A 243 -1.72 4.25 -6.82
CA LEU A 243 -1.13 4.57 -5.51
C LEU A 243 -0.93 6.09 -5.36
N LYS A 244 -0.43 6.75 -6.41
CA LYS A 244 -0.18 8.20 -6.45
C LYS A 244 -1.45 9.06 -6.45
N ARG A 245 -2.65 8.49 -6.71
CA ARG A 245 -3.93 9.20 -6.51
C ARG A 245 -4.24 9.45 -5.04
N SER A 246 -3.67 8.64 -4.14
CA SER A 246 -3.64 8.95 -2.71
C SER A 246 -2.60 10.04 -2.46
N ARG A 247 -3.03 11.31 -2.54
CA ARG A 247 -2.13 12.47 -2.58
C ARG A 247 -1.15 12.56 -1.41
N LYS A 248 -1.50 11.98 -0.25
CA LYS A 248 -0.62 11.90 0.92
C LYS A 248 0.66 11.07 0.67
N ILE A 249 0.66 10.19 -0.34
CA ILE A 249 1.80 9.35 -0.71
C ILE A 249 2.79 10.10 -1.61
N LEU A 250 2.32 11.01 -2.48
CA LEU A 250 3.15 11.71 -3.49
C LEU A 250 4.41 12.35 -2.92
N VAL A 251 4.29 12.95 -1.73
CA VAL A 251 5.40 13.48 -0.96
C VAL A 251 5.30 12.95 0.45
N ARG A 252 6.32 12.21 0.88
CA ARG A 252 6.39 11.65 2.23
C ARG A 252 6.76 12.75 3.23
N TYR A 253 5.74 13.27 3.91
CA TYR A 253 5.91 14.13 5.08
C TYR A 253 5.97 13.35 6.40
N GLU A 254 5.61 12.07 6.38
CA GLU A 254 5.68 11.21 7.57
C GLU A 254 7.13 10.91 7.94
N LYS A 255 7.52 11.30 9.16
CA LYS A 255 8.90 11.17 9.66
C LYS A 255 9.31 9.71 9.82
N SER A 256 8.48 8.95 10.53
CA SER A 256 8.69 7.51 10.77
C SER A 256 8.26 6.68 9.57
N LEU A 257 9.02 5.62 9.30
CA LEU A 257 8.68 4.59 8.32
C LEU A 257 7.39 3.88 8.68
N LEU A 258 7.15 3.60 9.97
CA LEU A 258 5.93 2.90 10.39
C LEU A 258 4.67 3.68 10.00
N SER A 259 4.63 5.00 10.28
CA SER A 259 3.51 5.85 9.86
C SER A 259 3.34 5.89 8.34
N TYR A 260 4.44 5.95 7.59
CA TYR A 260 4.34 5.94 6.13
C TYR A 260 3.86 4.59 5.59
N TRP A 261 4.37 3.50 6.15
CA TRP A 261 3.94 2.13 5.86
C TRP A 261 2.45 1.94 6.09
N GLY A 262 1.90 2.42 7.22
CA GLY A 262 0.46 2.36 7.48
C GLY A 262 -0.39 3.05 6.40
N LEU A 263 0.05 4.20 5.88
CA LEU A 263 -0.63 4.88 4.78
C LEU A 263 -0.52 4.11 3.45
N VAL A 264 0.63 3.49 3.19
CA VAL A 264 0.85 2.67 1.99
C VAL A 264 -0.02 1.41 2.04
N CYS A 265 -0.06 0.70 3.16
CA CYS A 265 -0.96 -0.46 3.35
C CYS A 265 -2.42 -0.05 3.17
N LEU A 266 -2.85 1.07 3.77
CA LEU A 266 -4.22 1.55 3.59
C LEU A 266 -4.51 1.85 2.11
N ALA A 267 -3.59 2.49 1.39
CA ALA A 267 -3.79 2.72 -0.04
C ALA A 267 -3.85 1.42 -0.86
N CYS A 268 -3.01 0.43 -0.56
CA CYS A 268 -3.03 -0.88 -1.22
C CYS A 268 -4.34 -1.63 -0.93
N SER A 269 -4.84 -1.56 0.30
CA SER A 269 -6.14 -2.15 0.65
C SER A 269 -7.30 -1.54 -0.13
N LEU A 270 -7.33 -0.21 -0.25
CA LEU A 270 -8.37 0.49 -1.02
C LEU A 270 -8.29 0.18 -2.51
N ILE A 271 -7.07 0.01 -3.06
CA ILE A 271 -6.89 -0.41 -4.46
C ILE A 271 -7.44 -1.81 -4.66
N SER A 272 -7.11 -2.76 -3.76
CA SER A 272 -7.55 -4.15 -3.87
C SER A 272 -9.08 -4.25 -3.83
N LEU A 273 -9.71 -3.59 -2.85
CA LEU A 273 -11.17 -3.58 -2.69
C LEU A 273 -11.92 -2.83 -3.81
N GLN A 274 -11.32 -1.78 -4.40
CA GLN A 274 -11.91 -1.08 -5.55
C GLN A 274 -11.83 -1.89 -6.84
N ARG A 275 -10.91 -2.86 -6.92
CA ARG A 275 -10.70 -3.67 -8.12
C ARG A 275 -11.62 -4.89 -8.18
N SER A 276 -12.17 -5.30 -7.04
CA SER A 276 -13.22 -6.33 -6.94
C SER A 276 -14.64 -5.75 -6.98
N ASP A 277 -14.80 -4.47 -7.34
CA ASP A 277 -16.08 -3.74 -7.35
C ASP A 277 -16.85 -3.78 -6.00
N ILE A 278 -16.13 -4.01 -4.90
CA ILE A 278 -16.71 -4.16 -3.55
C ILE A 278 -17.03 -2.80 -2.91
N ILE A 279 -16.29 -1.73 -3.29
CA ILE A 279 -16.43 -0.38 -2.70
C ILE A 279 -16.36 0.76 -3.71
#